data_AF-A0A0S2M5B5-F1
#
_entry.id   AF-A0A0S2M5B5-F1
#
_cell.length_a   1.000
_cell.length_b   1.000
_cell.length_c   1.000
_cell.angle_alpha   90.00
_cell.angle_beta   90.00
_cell.angle_gamma   90.00
#
_symmetry.space_group_name_H-M   'P 1'
#
loop_
_entity.id
_entity.type
_entity.pdbx_description
1 polymer ?
#
loop_
_entity_poly.entity_id
_entity_poly.type
_entity_poly.pdbx_seq_one_letter_code
_entity_poly.pdbx_strand_id
1 'polypeptide(L)'
;MSNLSRSSLANDIALLRSVPASSLPLSSVQAEPSGSRTPLEVLQAFSPSTATSQTSQDLSKAYIKEMNGIKKVYERKEGEEVGERIDGLRARGEEIQEVLRDIKA
;
A
#
# COMPACT_ATOMS: atom_id res chain seq x y z
N MET A 1 -10.21 12.92 46.79
CA MET A 1 -10.21 13.33 45.37
C MET A 1 -8.78 13.70 45.01
N SER A 2 -8.14 12.92 44.14
CA SER A 2 -6.73 13.09 43.80
C SER A 2 -6.58 14.34 42.90
N ASN A 3 -5.92 15.39 43.42
CA ASN A 3 -5.61 16.58 42.62
C ASN A 3 -4.61 16.20 41.52
N LEU A 4 -5.11 16.08 40.29
CA LEU A 4 -4.29 15.95 39.08
C LEU A 4 -3.60 17.29 38.80
N SER A 5 -2.48 17.55 39.49
CA SER A 5 -1.65 18.72 39.23
C SER A 5 -0.93 18.58 37.89
N ARG A 6 -0.89 19.67 37.10
CA ARG A 6 -0.23 19.71 35.78
C ARG A 6 1.24 19.26 35.84
N SER A 7 1.93 19.50 36.95
CA SER A 7 3.29 19.03 37.19
C SER A 7 3.39 17.51 37.30
N SER A 8 2.40 16.83 37.92
CA SER A 8 2.35 15.37 37.98
C SER A 8 2.14 14.78 36.60
N LEU A 9 1.19 15.32 35.83
CA LEU A 9 0.93 14.88 34.46
C LEU A 9 2.14 15.07 33.54
N ALA A 10 2.85 16.20 33.67
CA ALA A 10 4.06 16.45 32.88
C ALA A 10 5.18 15.44 33.20
N ASN A 11 5.33 15.07 34.48
CA ASN A 11 6.31 14.08 34.91
C ASN A 11 5.93 12.68 34.43
N ASP A 12 4.65 12.31 34.53
CA ASP A 12 4.15 11.01 34.07
C ASP A 12 4.30 10.88 32.55
N ILE A 13 4.04 11.94 31.78
CA ILE A 13 4.26 11.96 30.33
C ILE A 13 5.75 11.87 29.98
N ALA A 14 6.62 12.55 30.73
CA ALA A 14 8.06 12.44 30.54
C ALA A 14 8.56 11.01 30.82
N LEU A 15 8.00 10.34 31.84
CA LEU A 15 8.29 8.96 32.17
C LEU A 15 7.79 7.99 31.10
N LEU A 16 6.60 8.20 30.54
CA LEU A 16 6.08 7.38 29.44
C LEU A 16 6.93 7.53 28.17
N ARG A 17 7.50 8.71 27.92
CA ARG A 17 8.39 8.97 26.79
C ARG A 17 9.81 8.41 26.98
N SER A 18 10.24 8.17 28.22
CA SER A 18 11.55 7.58 28.50
C SER A 18 11.55 6.05 28.42
N VAL A 19 10.37 5.42 28.35
CA VAL A 19 10.26 3.99 28.06
C VAL A 19 10.67 3.74 26.62
N PRO A 20 11.77 3.00 26.36
CA PRO A 20 12.15 2.67 25.00
C PRO A 20 11.07 1.83 24.36
N ALA A 21 10.72 2.13 23.11
CA ALA A 21 9.63 1.48 22.38
C ALA A 21 9.79 -0.05 22.28
N SER A 22 11.02 -0.55 22.40
CA SER A 22 11.39 -1.97 22.45
C SER A 22 10.93 -2.70 23.72
N SER A 23 10.52 -1.99 24.78
CA SER A 23 10.02 -2.56 26.04
C SER A 23 8.50 -2.66 26.10
N LEU A 24 7.78 -2.14 25.10
CA LEU A 24 6.32 -2.19 25.07
C LEU A 24 5.85 -3.52 24.45
N PRO A 25 5.02 -4.32 25.15
CA PRO A 25 4.50 -5.59 24.66
C PRO A 25 3.31 -5.36 23.72
N LEU A 26 3.49 -4.50 22.71
CA LEU A 26 2.51 -4.25 21.67
C LEU A 26 3.07 -4.80 20.37
N SER A 27 2.63 -6.03 20.06
CA SER A 27 2.74 -6.70 18.76
C SER A 27 4.19 -6.90 18.31
N SER A 28 4.77 -8.09 18.37
CA SER A 28 4.62 -9.11 17.31
C SER A 28 3.91 -8.67 16.02
N VAL A 29 4.11 -7.45 15.56
CA VAL A 29 4.23 -7.23 14.13
C VAL A 29 5.62 -7.75 13.86
N GLN A 30 5.69 -8.97 13.34
CA GLN A 30 6.84 -9.43 12.60
C GLN A 30 7.21 -8.28 11.68
N ALA A 31 8.26 -7.55 12.04
CA ALA A 31 8.75 -6.48 11.21
C ALA A 31 9.04 -7.14 9.87
N GLU A 32 8.26 -6.80 8.85
CA GLU A 32 8.67 -7.05 7.48
C GLU A 32 10.12 -6.55 7.40
N PRO A 33 11.06 -7.40 6.96
CA PRO A 33 12.46 -7.01 6.94
C PRO A 33 12.54 -5.69 6.18
N SER A 34 13.18 -4.71 6.80
CA SER A 34 13.36 -3.33 6.34
C SER A 34 14.19 -3.21 5.05
N GLY A 35 14.16 -4.24 4.19
CA GLY A 35 14.78 -4.33 2.89
C GLY A 35 14.03 -5.27 1.92
N SER A 36 12.74 -5.54 2.12
CA SER A 36 11.95 -6.31 1.16
C SER A 36 11.72 -5.49 -0.11
N ARG A 37 12.59 -5.71 -1.11
CA ARG A 37 12.45 -5.11 -2.44
C ARG A 37 11.07 -5.42 -3.02
N THR A 38 10.43 -4.41 -3.60
CA THR A 38 9.17 -4.63 -4.32
C THR A 38 9.41 -5.55 -5.53
N PRO A 39 8.40 -6.30 -6.01
CA PRO A 39 8.56 -7.13 -7.20
C PRO A 39 9.08 -6.35 -8.41
N LEU A 40 8.67 -5.08 -8.55
CA LEU A 40 9.15 -4.17 -9.58
C LEU A 40 10.64 -3.83 -9.41
N GLU A 41 11.09 -3.55 -8.19
CA GLU A 41 12.51 -3.31 -7.91
C GLU A 41 13.37 -4.54 -8.18
N VAL A 42 12.87 -5.75 -7.88
CA VAL A 42 13.58 -7.01 -8.18
C VAL A 42 13.71 -7.18 -9.70
N LEU A 43 12.65 -6.88 -10.46
CA LEU A 43 12.67 -6.93 -11.92
C LEU A 43 13.64 -5.91 -12.52
N GLN A 44 13.61 -4.67 -12.03
CA GLN A 44 14.47 -3.58 -12.52
C GLN A 44 15.96 -3.83 -12.21
N ALA A 45 16.26 -4.46 -11.07
CA ALA A 45 17.61 -4.80 -10.69
C ALA A 45 18.14 -6.08 -11.36
N PHE A 46 17.28 -6.87 -12.01
CA PHE A 46 17.68 -8.10 -12.66
C PHE A 46 18.37 -7.83 -13.99
N SER A 47 19.57 -8.37 -14.16
CA SER A 47 20.27 -8.38 -15.44
C SER A 47 20.60 -9.82 -15.85
N PRO A 48 20.19 -10.27 -17.05
CA PRO A 48 20.53 -11.59 -17.55
C PRO A 48 22.04 -11.82 -17.67
N SER A 49 22.82 -10.77 -17.97
CA SER A 49 24.26 -10.88 -18.20
C SER A 49 25.08 -11.10 -16.93
N THR A 50 24.52 -10.82 -15.77
CA THR A 50 25.15 -11.02 -14.45
C THR A 50 24.29 -11.88 -13.53
N ALA A 51 23.35 -12.64 -14.11
CA ALA A 51 22.39 -13.41 -13.34
C ALA A 51 23.09 -14.55 -12.59
N THR A 52 22.79 -14.65 -11.30
CA THR A 52 23.12 -15.80 -10.46
C THR A 52 21.88 -16.67 -10.26
N SER A 53 22.07 -17.90 -9.78
CA SER A 53 20.95 -18.77 -9.38
C SER A 53 20.06 -18.10 -8.33
N GLN A 54 20.66 -17.37 -7.38
CA GLN A 54 19.92 -16.67 -6.33
C GLN A 54 19.05 -15.54 -6.92
N THR A 55 19.63 -14.67 -7.76
CA THR A 55 18.88 -13.56 -8.36
C THR A 55 17.77 -14.05 -9.29
N SER A 56 17.96 -15.20 -9.94
CA SER A 56 16.93 -15.82 -10.78
C SER A 56 15.78 -16.39 -9.96
N GLN A 57 16.07 -17.00 -8.81
CA GLN A 57 15.04 -17.44 -7.86
C GLN A 57 14.30 -16.27 -7.24
N ASP A 58 14.99 -15.20 -6.90
CA ASP A 58 14.37 -13.99 -6.32
C ASP A 58 13.43 -13.33 -7.33
N LEU A 59 13.82 -13.24 -8.61
CA LEU A 59 12.95 -12.80 -9.69
C LEU A 59 11.72 -13.70 -9.84
N SER A 60 11.91 -15.03 -9.80
CA SER A 60 10.81 -15.99 -9.93
C SER A 60 9.80 -15.87 -8.77
N LYS A 61 10.30 -15.72 -7.54
CA LYS A 61 9.46 -15.51 -6.35
C LYS A 61 8.72 -14.18 -6.40
N ALA A 62 9.38 -13.12 -6.83
CA ALA A 62 8.78 -11.81 -7.02
C ALA A 62 7.63 -11.86 -8.04
N TYR A 63 7.84 -12.52 -9.17
CA TYR A 63 6.81 -12.72 -10.19
C TYR A 63 5.60 -13.49 -9.64
N ILE A 64 5.82 -14.61 -8.95
CA ILE A 64 4.73 -15.40 -8.36
C ILE A 64 3.95 -14.58 -7.32
N LYS A 65 4.64 -13.78 -6.50
CA LYS A 65 4.02 -12.88 -5.52
C LYS A 65 3.09 -11.89 -6.22
N GLU A 66 3.55 -11.27 -7.31
CA GLU A 66 2.76 -10.31 -8.09
C GLU A 66 1.53 -10.97 -8.72
N MET A 67 1.71 -12.12 -9.36
CA MET A 67 0.61 -12.87 -9.98
C MET A 67 -0.45 -13.31 -8.96
N ASN A 68 -0.03 -13.70 -7.76
CA ASN A 68 -0.96 -14.01 -6.67
C ASN A 68 -1.69 -12.77 -6.18
N GLY A 69 -1.06 -11.59 -6.19
CA GLY A 69 -1.70 -10.31 -5.92
C GLY A 69 -2.80 -10.02 -6.93
N ILE A 70 -2.49 -10.13 -8.22
CA ILE A 70 -3.46 -9.94 -9.32
C ILE A 70 -4.63 -10.91 -9.19
N LYS A 71 -4.34 -12.19 -8.89
CA LYS A 71 -5.39 -13.20 -8.69
C LYS A 71 -6.37 -12.79 -7.58
N LYS A 72 -5.86 -12.27 -6.45
CA LYS A 72 -6.71 -11.80 -5.34
C LYS A 72 -7.56 -10.59 -5.70
N VAL A 73 -7.07 -9.71 -6.58
CA VAL A 73 -7.85 -8.57 -7.10
C VAL A 73 -8.97 -9.06 -8.01
N TYR A 74 -8.65 -10.03 -8.88
CA TYR A 74 -9.62 -10.65 -9.78
C TYR A 74 -10.72 -11.42 -9.01
N GLU A 75 -10.32 -12.23 -8.02
CA GLU A 75 -11.26 -12.96 -7.14
C GLU A 75 -12.18 -12.03 -6.34
N ARG A 76 -11.71 -10.84 -5.98
CA ARG A 76 -12.51 -9.82 -5.29
C ARG A 76 -13.42 -9.01 -6.21
N LYS A 77 -13.43 -9.26 -7.53
CA LYS A 77 -14.19 -8.49 -8.53
C LYS A 77 -13.90 -6.99 -8.51
N GLU A 78 -12.78 -6.55 -7.92
CA GLU A 78 -12.39 -5.13 -7.88
C GLU A 78 -12.20 -4.57 -9.31
N GLY A 79 -11.83 -5.42 -10.27
CA GLY A 79 -11.76 -5.03 -11.69
C GLY A 79 -13.14 -4.75 -12.33
N GLU A 80 -14.20 -5.42 -11.87
CA GLU A 80 -15.58 -5.21 -12.34
C GLU A 80 -16.09 -3.85 -11.85
N GLU A 81 -15.85 -3.53 -10.57
CA GLU A 81 -16.20 -2.23 -9.97
C GLU A 81 -15.47 -1.06 -10.64
N VAL A 82 -14.18 -1.24 -10.96
CA VAL A 82 -13.41 -0.24 -11.72
C VAL A 82 -13.97 -0.08 -13.14
N GLY A 83 -14.35 -1.18 -13.80
CA GLY A 83 -15.00 -1.16 -15.11
C GLY A 83 -16.30 -0.36 -15.11
N GLU A 84 -17.20 -0.64 -14.16
CA GLU A 84 -18.46 0.09 -14.01
C GLU A 84 -18.25 1.59 -13.75
N ARG A 85 -17.25 1.95 -12.93
CA ARG A 85 -16.89 3.34 -12.69
C ARG A 85 -16.39 4.04 -13.95
N ILE A 86 -15.61 3.36 -14.78
CA ILE A 86 -15.10 3.89 -16.04
C ILE A 86 -16.26 4.14 -17.02
N ASP A 87 -17.17 3.17 -17.16
CA ASP A 87 -18.32 3.31 -18.05
C ASP A 87 -19.26 4.43 -17.57
N GLY A 88 -19.46 4.58 -16.26
CA GLY A 88 -20.21 5.71 -15.69
C GLY A 88 -19.53 7.07 -15.89
N LEU A 89 -18.20 7.13 -15.93
CA LEU A 89 -17.48 8.36 -16.31
C LEU A 89 -17.60 8.64 -17.81
N ARG A 90 -17.56 7.62 -18.66
CA ARG A 90 -17.76 7.76 -20.11
C ARG A 90 -19.14 8.33 -20.43
N ALA A 91 -20.20 7.74 -19.86
CA ALA A 91 -21.57 8.21 -20.07
C ALA A 91 -21.76 9.69 -19.69
N ARG A 92 -21.19 10.11 -18.54
CA ARG A 92 -21.20 11.53 -18.14
C ARG A 92 -20.43 12.43 -19.10
N GLY A 93 -19.31 11.94 -19.64
CA GLY A 93 -18.55 12.67 -20.64
C GLY A 93 -19.33 12.87 -21.95
N GLU A 94 -20.04 11.83 -22.39
CA GLU A 94 -20.90 11.87 -23.58
C GLU A 94 -22.06 12.86 -23.40
N GLU A 95 -22.72 12.83 -22.23
CA GLU A 95 -23.81 13.77 -21.89
C GLU A 95 -23.32 15.23 -21.90
N ILE A 96 -22.16 15.51 -21.30
CA ILE A 96 -21.56 16.85 -21.32
C ILE A 96 -21.24 17.28 -22.76
N GLN A 97 -20.73 16.36 -23.58
CA GLN A 97 -20.39 16.65 -24.97
C GLN A 97 -21.62 16.94 -25.82
N GLU A 98 -22.74 16.28 -25.56
CA GLU A 98 -24.04 16.53 -26.20
C GLU A 98 -24.57 17.92 -25.83
N VAL A 99 -24.63 18.25 -24.54
CA VAL A 99 -25.06 19.57 -24.05
C VAL A 99 -24.21 20.70 -24.64
N LEU A 100 -22.89 20.53 -24.71
CA LEU A 100 -22.00 21.53 -25.31
C LEU A 100 -22.21 21.69 -26.81
N ARG A 101 -22.68 20.65 -27.52
CA ARG A 101 -22.99 20.73 -28.94
C ARG A 101 -24.27 21.52 -29.18
N ASP A 102 -25.28 21.34 -28.35
CA ASP A 102 -26.55 22.06 -28.42
C ASP A 102 -26.42 23.56 -28.10
N ILE A 103 -25.51 23.93 -27.21
CA ILE A 103 -25.23 25.34 -26.88
C ILE A 103 -24.46 26.06 -28.00
N LYS A 104 -23.74 25.31 -28.84
CA LYS A 104 -22.92 25.84 -29.94
C LYS A 104 -23.70 25.98 -31.27
N ALA A 105 -24.86 25.33 -31.38
CA ALA A 105 -25.77 25.42 -32.52
C ALA A 105 -26.66 26.67 -32.44
#